data_AF-A0A3D4HPJ4-F1
#
_entry.id   AF-A0A3D4HPJ4-F1
#
_cell.length_a   1.000
_cell.length_b   1.000
_cell.length_c   1.000
_cell.angle_alpha   90.00
_cell.angle_beta   90.00
_cell.angle_gamma   90.00
#
_symmetry.space_group_name_H-M   'P 1'
#
loop_
_entity.id
_entity.type
_entity.pdbx_description
1 polymer ?
#
loop_
_entity_poly.entity_id
_entity_poly.type
_entity_poly.pdbx_seq_one_letter_code
_entity_poly.pdbx_strand_id
1 'polypeptide(L)'
;IIGTEEVVVTTAEDVRTILNKIMSKNITNLNSGLYGWQKGGETLAKPYPGTYSKNIGKEKEFKKLFTEFAEKGVDISYARDFVTVNKEMMSYQGNAAKHVNSWYLNLDKRQVLPVNSPVTNFGYAAPKRSAEWLDKLLKCVAPYSTSLTVGGISEVLLSSYSRDRAETTVTEAIALYQEACAGAKEKVKLNFENPNRYLWKYTDRYLQSPVTTSQHVFETDTVPFLQMVLNGTMEMYAPYANFSFYTQPDILRMIDYNLSPSFILSMEPSYHLASTPSAHLYSTEFDQYEGLVDEVYSQVNEALSQVAGYRWVKRKVLENGVIKNTYENGQDEKQILINYTEEPFVYEQDTIAPLSAFVRTGKEVH
;
A
#
# COMPACT_ATOMS: atom_id res chain seq x y z
N ILE A 1 0.67 36.64 -3.52
CA ILE A 1 1.89 35.80 -3.74
C ILE A 1 1.62 35.00 -5.01
N ILE A 2 2.51 35.05 -6.02
CA ILE A 2 2.41 34.20 -7.22
C ILE A 2 3.50 33.15 -7.08
N GLY A 3 3.12 31.89 -6.90
CA GLY A 3 4.04 30.77 -6.71
C GLY A 3 3.35 29.60 -6.01
N THR A 4 4.03 28.45 -5.98
CA THR A 4 3.63 27.28 -5.19
C THR A 4 4.46 27.20 -3.91
N GLU A 5 3.88 26.62 -2.86
CA GLU A 5 4.53 26.38 -1.58
C GLU A 5 4.43 24.90 -1.23
N GLU A 6 5.45 24.37 -0.53
CA GLU A 6 5.42 23.01 -0.01
C GLU A 6 4.62 23.00 1.29
N VAL A 7 3.49 22.29 1.29
CA VAL A 7 2.75 22.02 2.52
C VAL A 7 3.40 20.84 3.24
N VAL A 8 4.06 21.12 4.36
CA VAL A 8 4.71 20.11 5.20
C VAL A 8 3.77 19.69 6.31
N VAL A 9 3.50 18.39 6.41
CA VAL A 9 2.71 17.79 7.50
C VAL A 9 3.47 16.76 8.33
N THR A 10 4.65 16.36 7.86
CA THR A 10 5.52 15.39 8.53
C THR A 10 6.97 15.63 8.12
N THR A 11 7.87 15.74 9.09
CA THR A 11 9.33 15.77 8.93
C THR A 11 9.96 14.41 9.25
N ALA A 12 11.26 14.24 8.95
CA ALA A 12 11.99 13.02 9.33
C ALA A 12 12.01 12.76 10.85
N GLU A 13 11.98 13.81 11.67
CA GLU A 13 11.92 13.67 13.13
C GLU A 13 10.51 13.33 13.62
N ASP A 14 9.48 13.80 12.91
CA ASP A 14 8.11 13.41 13.20
C ASP A 14 7.88 11.92 12.90
N VAL A 15 8.45 11.40 11.80
CA VAL A 15 8.42 9.95 11.52
C VAL A 15 9.06 9.17 12.66
N ARG A 16 10.21 9.63 13.18
CA ARG A 16 10.86 9.02 14.35
C ARG A 16 9.93 9.01 15.56
N THR A 17 9.28 10.15 15.83
CA THR A 17 8.36 10.30 16.95
C THR A 17 7.17 9.35 16.84
N ILE A 18 6.51 9.32 15.69
CA ILE A 18 5.37 8.43 15.40
C ILE A 18 5.78 6.97 15.57
N LEU A 19 6.87 6.53 14.94
CA LEU A 19 7.31 5.14 15.00
C LEU A 19 7.70 4.74 16.44
N ASN A 20 8.41 5.58 17.18
CA ASN A 20 8.74 5.28 18.58
C ASN A 20 7.49 5.17 19.47
N LYS A 21 6.49 6.03 19.28
CA LYS A 21 5.21 5.94 20.00
C LYS A 21 4.49 4.63 19.69
N ILE A 22 4.37 4.26 18.41
CA ILE A 22 3.76 2.99 17.99
C ILE A 22 4.51 1.79 18.61
N MET A 23 5.83 1.78 18.53
CA MET A 23 6.65 0.70 19.08
C MET A 23 6.55 0.59 20.60
N SER A 24 6.31 1.70 21.32
CA SER A 24 6.11 1.68 22.78
C SER A 24 4.88 0.89 23.22
N LYS A 25 3.95 0.61 22.29
CA LYS A 25 2.76 -0.24 22.48
C LYS A 25 3.03 -1.72 22.15
N ASN A 26 4.29 -2.13 22.06
CA ASN A 26 4.74 -3.48 21.67
C ASN A 26 4.40 -3.87 20.22
N ILE A 27 4.13 -2.90 19.36
CA ILE A 27 3.92 -3.10 17.93
C ILE A 27 5.29 -3.06 17.24
N THR A 28 5.91 -4.21 17.03
CA THR A 28 7.31 -4.29 16.56
C THR A 28 7.48 -4.78 15.12
N ASN A 29 6.49 -5.50 14.56
CA ASN A 29 6.50 -5.90 13.15
C ASN A 29 5.93 -4.78 12.26
N LEU A 30 6.78 -3.81 11.92
CA LEU A 30 6.39 -2.58 11.24
C LEU A 30 7.14 -2.37 9.93
N ASN A 31 6.43 -1.86 8.93
CA ASN A 31 7.03 -1.17 7.80
C ASN A 31 6.30 0.15 7.52
N SER A 32 7.01 1.10 6.93
CA SER A 32 6.52 2.47 6.72
C SER A 32 6.98 3.03 5.38
N GLY A 33 6.03 3.38 4.51
CA GLY A 33 6.29 4.10 3.26
C GLY A 33 6.20 5.60 3.43
N LEU A 34 7.26 6.32 3.08
CA LEU A 34 7.32 7.79 3.16
C LEU A 34 6.88 8.41 1.83
N TYR A 35 5.69 9.00 1.81
CA TYR A 35 5.17 9.80 0.69
C TYR A 35 5.61 11.26 0.83
N GLY A 36 5.84 11.95 -0.28
CA GLY A 36 6.09 13.39 -0.30
C GLY A 36 7.47 13.83 0.15
N TRP A 37 8.45 12.92 0.24
CA TRP A 37 9.78 13.20 0.78
C TRP A 37 10.64 14.13 -0.11
N GLN A 38 10.26 14.32 -1.37
CA GLN A 38 10.99 15.19 -2.29
C GLN A 38 10.59 16.65 -2.21
N LYS A 39 11.52 17.49 -2.65
CA LYS A 39 11.25 18.87 -3.05
C LYS A 39 10.16 18.90 -4.12
N GLY A 40 9.10 19.67 -3.87
CA GLY A 40 7.85 19.71 -4.63
C GLY A 40 6.77 18.75 -4.13
N GLY A 41 7.04 17.98 -3.06
CA GLY A 41 6.12 16.99 -2.49
C GLY A 41 5.63 15.97 -3.51
N GLU A 42 4.46 15.39 -3.28
CA GLU A 42 3.85 14.43 -4.22
C GLU A 42 3.38 15.07 -5.53
N THR A 43 3.15 16.39 -5.54
CA THR A 43 2.51 17.08 -6.68
C THR A 43 3.49 17.60 -7.72
N LEU A 44 4.65 18.12 -7.32
CA LEU A 44 5.56 18.84 -8.22
C LEU A 44 6.95 18.19 -8.31
N ALA A 45 7.23 17.19 -7.48
CA ALA A 45 8.50 16.48 -7.54
C ALA A 45 8.63 15.65 -8.82
N LYS A 46 9.80 15.72 -9.45
CA LYS A 46 10.15 14.84 -10.56
C LYS A 46 10.19 13.38 -10.09
N PRO A 47 9.71 12.41 -10.88
CA PRO A 47 9.95 10.99 -10.62
C PRO A 47 11.44 10.65 -10.47
N TYR A 48 12.31 11.30 -11.26
CA TYR A 48 13.76 11.26 -11.10
C TYR A 48 14.45 12.46 -11.81
N PRO A 49 15.62 12.95 -11.33
CA PRO A 49 16.21 12.67 -10.02
C PRO A 49 15.36 13.29 -8.90
N GLY A 50 15.29 12.60 -7.77
CA GLY A 50 14.71 13.13 -6.55
C GLY A 50 15.70 14.04 -5.83
N THR A 51 15.20 15.14 -5.27
CA THR A 51 15.96 15.97 -4.31
C THR A 51 15.12 16.11 -3.06
N TYR A 52 15.73 16.09 -1.88
CA TYR A 52 15.03 16.21 -0.60
C TYR A 52 14.46 17.62 -0.41
N SER A 53 13.25 17.73 0.14
CA SER A 53 12.76 19.03 0.62
C SER A 53 13.57 19.43 1.86
N LYS A 54 14.09 20.65 1.87
CA LYS A 54 14.85 21.16 3.04
C LYS A 54 13.98 21.36 4.27
N ASN A 55 12.66 21.45 4.09
CA ASN A 55 11.70 21.73 5.16
C ASN A 55 11.36 20.47 5.97
N ILE A 56 11.66 19.28 5.45
CA ILE A 56 11.34 18.00 6.11
C ILE A 56 12.58 17.25 6.60
N GLY A 57 13.78 17.69 6.18
CA GLY A 57 15.06 17.08 6.52
C GLY A 57 15.98 16.91 5.31
N LYS A 58 17.25 16.65 5.58
CA LYS A 58 18.29 16.39 4.57
C LYS A 58 18.46 14.90 4.37
N GLU A 59 19.04 14.52 3.22
CA GLU A 59 19.37 13.13 2.88
C GLU A 59 20.05 12.35 4.02
N LYS A 60 21.00 12.98 4.73
CA LYS A 60 21.71 12.36 5.85
C LYS A 60 20.79 11.99 7.01
N GLU A 61 19.77 12.80 7.28
CA GLU A 61 18.82 12.57 8.37
C GLU A 61 17.87 11.41 8.03
N PHE A 62 17.38 11.34 6.78
CA PHE A 62 16.63 10.19 6.30
C PHE A 62 17.47 8.91 6.31
N LYS A 63 18.72 8.94 5.83
CA LYS A 63 19.62 7.78 5.91
C LYS A 63 19.79 7.29 7.34
N LYS A 64 20.03 8.21 8.29
CA LYS A 64 20.14 7.87 9.72
C LYS A 64 18.85 7.27 10.26
N LEU A 65 17.69 7.84 9.91
CA LEU A 65 16.39 7.33 10.29
C LEU A 65 16.20 5.87 9.82
N PHE A 66 16.49 5.60 8.53
CA PHE A 66 16.34 4.27 7.95
C PHE A 66 17.25 3.26 8.65
N THR A 67 18.54 3.59 8.84
CA THR A 67 19.48 2.68 9.50
C THR A 67 19.12 2.41 10.96
N GLU A 68 18.70 3.44 11.70
CA GLU A 68 18.34 3.29 13.11
C GLU A 68 17.10 2.41 13.31
N PHE A 69 16.08 2.57 12.46
CA PHE A 69 14.86 1.78 12.56
C PHE A 69 15.06 0.35 12.02
N ALA A 70 15.94 0.17 11.02
CA ALA A 70 16.34 -1.15 10.56
C ALA A 70 17.00 -1.99 11.67
N GLU A 71 17.84 -1.38 12.53
CA GLU A 71 18.43 -2.05 13.71
C GLU A 71 17.36 -2.52 14.72
N LYS A 72 16.19 -1.87 14.73
CA LYS A 72 15.04 -2.21 15.57
C LYS A 72 14.03 -3.12 14.88
N GLY A 73 14.33 -3.62 13.67
CA GLY A 73 13.44 -4.48 12.88
C GLY A 73 12.32 -3.77 12.13
N VAL A 74 12.36 -2.44 12.03
CA VAL A 74 11.38 -1.63 11.29
C VAL A 74 11.90 -1.26 9.92
N ASP A 75 11.15 -1.60 8.87
CA ASP A 75 11.53 -1.34 7.48
C ASP A 75 10.89 -0.04 6.97
N ILE A 76 11.72 0.97 6.70
CA ILE A 76 11.26 2.24 6.14
C ILE A 76 11.62 2.27 4.65
N SER A 77 10.66 2.69 3.82
CA SER A 77 10.85 2.89 2.39
C SER A 77 10.52 4.31 1.97
N TYR A 78 11.08 4.73 0.85
CA TYR A 78 10.48 5.83 0.09
C TYR A 78 9.31 5.31 -0.75
N ALA A 79 8.23 6.08 -0.83
CA ALA A 79 7.09 5.80 -1.70
C ALA A 79 7.11 6.73 -2.91
N ARG A 80 6.94 6.19 -4.13
CA ARG A 80 6.88 6.98 -5.37
C ARG A 80 6.02 6.40 -6.49
N ASP A 81 5.23 7.31 -7.08
CA ASP A 81 4.59 7.14 -8.39
C ASP A 81 5.58 7.47 -9.53
N PHE A 82 5.74 6.54 -10.47
CA PHE A 82 6.61 6.68 -11.65
C PHE A 82 5.87 6.88 -12.96
N VAL A 83 4.54 6.94 -12.94
CA VAL A 83 3.68 7.04 -14.11
C VAL A 83 2.97 8.40 -14.15
N THR A 84 2.43 8.89 -13.05
CA THR A 84 1.71 10.18 -13.05
C THR A 84 2.70 11.35 -13.12
N VAL A 85 2.56 12.20 -14.15
CA VAL A 85 3.42 13.37 -14.35
C VAL A 85 2.62 14.61 -14.70
N ASN A 86 3.14 15.81 -14.44
CA ASN A 86 2.55 17.05 -14.95
C ASN A 86 3.62 17.98 -15.55
N LYS A 87 3.18 19.06 -16.20
CA LYS A 87 4.07 19.98 -16.91
C LYS A 87 4.97 20.80 -16.00
N GLU A 88 4.59 20.98 -14.73
CA GLU A 88 5.43 21.66 -13.74
C GLU A 88 6.56 20.73 -13.26
N MET A 89 6.32 19.42 -13.20
CA MET A 89 7.37 18.45 -12.92
C MET A 89 8.40 18.40 -14.06
N MET A 90 7.94 18.31 -15.32
CA MET A 90 8.82 18.13 -16.48
C MET A 90 8.15 18.41 -17.83
N SER A 91 8.98 18.60 -18.86
CA SER A 91 8.52 18.60 -20.25
C SER A 91 7.97 17.23 -20.63
N TYR A 92 6.82 17.22 -21.30
CA TYR A 92 6.23 16.01 -21.86
C TYR A 92 6.98 15.48 -23.08
N GLN A 93 7.74 16.33 -23.78
CA GLN A 93 8.49 15.90 -24.95
C GLN A 93 9.55 14.85 -24.56
N GLY A 94 9.36 13.63 -25.06
CA GLY A 94 10.23 12.49 -24.78
C GLY A 94 10.08 11.88 -23.38
N ASN A 95 9.11 12.35 -22.59
CA ASN A 95 8.82 11.83 -21.25
C ASN A 95 7.40 11.30 -21.09
N ALA A 96 6.41 11.92 -21.72
CA ALA A 96 5.01 11.52 -21.59
C ALA A 96 4.56 10.61 -22.73
N ALA A 97 3.70 9.66 -22.40
CA ALA A 97 3.05 8.76 -23.33
C ALA A 97 2.05 9.52 -24.23
N LYS A 98 1.88 9.00 -25.44
CA LYS A 98 0.97 9.55 -26.43
C LYS A 98 -0.03 8.50 -26.88
N HIS A 99 -1.24 8.93 -27.19
CA HIS A 99 -2.28 8.15 -27.84
C HIS A 99 -1.94 7.91 -29.32
N VAL A 100 -2.66 7.00 -30.00
CA VAL A 100 -2.45 6.65 -31.42
C VAL A 100 -2.58 7.85 -32.38
N ASN A 101 -3.29 8.90 -31.97
CA ASN A 101 -3.39 10.16 -32.72
C ASN A 101 -2.20 11.11 -32.45
N SER A 102 -1.14 10.65 -31.78
CA SER A 102 0.05 11.39 -31.36
C SER A 102 -0.16 12.49 -30.32
N TRP A 103 -1.35 12.62 -29.73
CA TRP A 103 -1.60 13.56 -28.64
C TRP A 103 -1.15 12.95 -27.32
N TYR A 104 -0.61 13.77 -26.41
CA TYR A 104 -0.26 13.31 -25.07
C TYR A 104 -1.50 12.81 -24.33
N LEU A 105 -1.35 11.68 -23.63
CA LEU A 105 -2.36 11.23 -22.68
C LEU A 105 -2.43 12.24 -21.54
N ASN A 106 -3.62 12.81 -21.32
CA ASN A 106 -3.88 13.78 -20.28
C ASN A 106 -5.19 13.47 -19.57
N LEU A 107 -5.20 13.72 -18.27
CA LEU A 107 -6.34 13.62 -17.39
C LEU A 107 -6.53 14.98 -16.70
N ASP A 108 -7.67 15.59 -16.96
CA ASP A 108 -8.09 16.83 -16.30
C ASP A 108 -8.84 16.49 -15.01
N LYS A 109 -8.22 16.79 -13.87
CA LYS A 109 -8.74 16.53 -12.53
C LYS A 109 -9.41 17.74 -11.89
N ARG A 110 -9.72 18.81 -12.64
CA ARG A 110 -10.36 20.03 -12.10
C ARG A 110 -11.64 19.80 -11.30
N GLN A 111 -12.40 18.76 -11.64
CA GLN A 111 -13.68 18.46 -10.97
C GLN A 111 -13.52 17.69 -9.66
N VAL A 112 -12.37 17.06 -9.42
CA VAL A 112 -12.12 16.23 -8.24
C VAL A 112 -11.05 16.81 -7.31
N LEU A 113 -10.32 17.83 -7.77
CA LEU A 113 -9.32 18.54 -6.97
C LEU A 113 -9.88 19.85 -6.40
N PRO A 114 -9.30 20.37 -5.31
CA PRO A 114 -9.64 21.68 -4.77
C PRO A 114 -9.55 22.77 -5.84
N VAL A 115 -10.46 23.76 -5.76
CA VAL A 115 -10.56 24.86 -6.74
C VAL A 115 -9.24 25.64 -6.88
N ASN A 116 -8.48 25.75 -5.78
CA ASN A 116 -7.20 26.43 -5.70
C ASN A 116 -5.99 25.51 -5.97
N SER A 117 -6.19 24.29 -6.46
CA SER A 117 -5.10 23.36 -6.77
C SER A 117 -4.11 23.98 -7.76
N PRO A 118 -2.79 23.96 -7.49
CA PRO A 118 -1.78 24.57 -8.36
C PRO A 118 -1.64 23.85 -9.70
N VAL A 119 -2.02 22.56 -9.75
CA VAL A 119 -2.01 21.74 -10.96
C VAL A 119 -3.27 20.90 -10.97
N THR A 120 -3.94 20.86 -12.12
CA THR A 120 -5.13 20.05 -12.33
C THR A 120 -5.06 19.15 -13.55
N ASN A 121 -4.10 19.38 -14.44
CA ASN A 121 -3.88 18.55 -15.62
C ASN A 121 -2.67 17.66 -15.38
N PHE A 122 -2.91 16.35 -15.42
CA PHE A 122 -1.88 15.33 -15.28
C PHE A 122 -1.78 14.55 -16.58
N GLY A 123 -0.59 14.06 -16.88
CA GLY A 123 -0.31 13.15 -17.98
C GLY A 123 0.31 11.88 -17.46
N TYR A 124 0.57 10.97 -18.38
CA TYR A 124 1.16 9.67 -18.07
C TYR A 124 2.56 9.61 -18.67
N ALA A 125 3.53 9.14 -17.91
CA ALA A 125 4.87 8.91 -18.38
C ALA A 125 4.90 7.77 -19.41
N ALA A 126 5.82 7.85 -20.36
CA ALA A 126 6.08 6.76 -21.29
C ALA A 126 6.64 5.55 -20.52
N PRO A 127 6.24 4.30 -20.81
CA PRO A 127 6.63 3.14 -20.00
C PRO A 127 8.16 2.97 -19.86
N LYS A 128 8.90 3.23 -20.95
CA LYS A 128 10.36 3.21 -20.93
C LYS A 128 10.96 4.18 -19.90
N ARG A 129 10.34 5.34 -19.70
CA ARG A 129 10.79 6.35 -18.73
C ARG A 129 10.44 5.96 -17.30
N SER A 130 9.24 5.45 -17.06
CA SER A 130 8.85 4.94 -15.74
C SER A 130 9.81 3.84 -15.27
N ALA A 131 10.11 2.88 -16.15
CA ALA A 131 11.08 1.81 -15.87
C ALA A 131 12.50 2.35 -15.58
N GLU A 132 12.96 3.31 -16.40
CA GLU A 132 14.28 3.95 -16.22
C GLU A 132 14.37 4.70 -14.87
N TRP A 133 13.33 5.42 -14.48
CA TRP A 133 13.29 6.17 -13.22
C TRP A 133 13.24 5.24 -12.01
N LEU A 134 12.48 4.15 -12.08
CA LEU A 134 12.45 3.12 -11.04
C LEU A 134 13.84 2.51 -10.83
N ASP A 135 14.48 2.01 -11.90
CA ASP A 135 15.83 1.43 -11.83
C ASP A 135 16.86 2.41 -11.24
N LYS A 136 16.80 3.69 -11.64
CA LYS A 136 17.69 4.73 -11.11
C LYS A 136 17.44 5.02 -9.63
N LEU A 137 16.18 5.12 -9.20
CA LEU A 137 15.88 5.34 -7.78
C LEU A 137 16.33 4.14 -6.94
N LEU A 138 16.04 2.91 -7.39
CA LEU A 138 16.48 1.69 -6.72
C LEU A 138 17.99 1.65 -6.49
N LYS A 139 18.79 1.95 -7.53
CA LYS A 139 20.25 2.05 -7.41
C LYS A 139 20.70 3.09 -6.40
N CYS A 140 19.96 4.20 -6.26
CA CYS A 140 20.28 5.27 -5.34
C CYS A 140 19.96 4.91 -3.87
N VAL A 141 18.87 4.19 -3.62
CA VAL A 141 18.37 3.90 -2.26
C VAL A 141 18.89 2.58 -1.70
N ALA A 142 19.23 1.61 -2.55
CA ALA A 142 19.73 0.29 -2.15
C ALA A 142 20.89 0.28 -1.11
N PRO A 143 21.79 1.29 -1.04
CA PRO A 143 22.84 1.29 -0.03
C PRO A 143 22.36 1.46 1.42
N TYR A 144 21.13 1.90 1.65
CA TYR A 144 20.62 2.21 3.00
C TYR A 144 19.11 1.94 3.21
N SER A 145 18.38 1.59 2.14
CA SER A 145 16.96 1.23 2.20
C SER A 145 16.79 -0.24 1.84
N THR A 146 16.08 -0.98 2.69
CA THR A 146 15.78 -2.41 2.49
C THR A 146 14.53 -2.64 1.63
N SER A 147 13.70 -1.62 1.46
CA SER A 147 12.52 -1.68 0.60
C SER A 147 12.28 -0.38 -0.18
N LEU A 148 11.42 -0.45 -1.21
CA LEU A 148 10.91 0.69 -1.97
C LEU A 148 9.40 0.50 -2.18
N THR A 149 8.60 1.54 -1.90
CA THR A 149 7.18 1.56 -2.24
C THR A 149 7.00 2.20 -3.62
N VAL A 150 6.35 1.46 -4.52
CA VAL A 150 6.24 1.81 -5.94
C VAL A 150 4.76 1.91 -6.30
N GLY A 151 4.36 3.06 -6.83
CA GLY A 151 3.04 3.34 -7.37
C GLY A 151 3.10 3.68 -8.87
N GLY A 152 1.94 3.77 -9.51
CA GLY A 152 1.80 4.01 -10.93
C GLY A 152 2.15 2.80 -11.77
N ILE A 153 3.38 2.29 -11.69
CA ILE A 153 3.84 1.12 -12.44
C ILE A 153 3.04 -0.13 -12.06
N SER A 154 2.64 -0.25 -10.80
CA SER A 154 1.90 -1.41 -10.27
C SER A 154 0.54 -1.58 -10.93
N GLU A 155 -0.18 -0.49 -11.16
CA GLU A 155 -1.60 -0.49 -11.47
C GLU A 155 -1.92 0.14 -12.85
N VAL A 156 -1.05 1.02 -13.39
CA VAL A 156 -1.24 1.67 -14.69
C VAL A 156 -0.39 1.00 -15.78
N LEU A 157 -1.06 0.29 -16.69
CA LEU A 157 -0.45 -0.27 -17.89
C LEU A 157 -0.96 0.44 -19.14
N LEU A 158 -0.05 0.99 -19.94
CA LEU A 158 -0.38 1.74 -21.15
C LEU A 158 0.63 1.50 -22.28
N SER A 159 0.19 1.75 -23.52
CA SER A 159 1.04 1.89 -24.69
C SER A 159 1.36 3.37 -24.97
N SER A 160 2.43 3.61 -25.73
CA SER A 160 2.80 4.94 -26.25
C SER A 160 3.03 4.87 -27.75
N TYR A 161 2.68 5.93 -28.48
CA TYR A 161 2.73 5.99 -29.93
C TYR A 161 3.48 7.22 -30.47
N SER A 162 4.13 7.05 -31.61
CA SER A 162 4.59 8.14 -32.48
C SER A 162 3.62 8.32 -33.65
N ARG A 163 3.94 9.23 -34.57
CA ARG A 163 3.09 9.56 -35.73
C ARG A 163 2.73 8.35 -36.60
N ASP A 164 3.62 7.37 -36.66
CA ASP A 164 3.64 6.30 -37.64
C ASP A 164 3.69 4.89 -37.03
N ARG A 165 3.90 4.76 -35.71
CA ARG A 165 4.04 3.45 -35.05
C ARG A 165 3.77 3.51 -33.55
N ALA A 166 3.63 2.34 -32.93
CA ALA A 166 3.82 2.21 -31.50
C ALA A 166 5.28 2.48 -31.13
N GLU A 167 5.52 3.34 -30.15
CA GLU A 167 6.83 3.47 -29.49
C GLU A 167 7.02 2.40 -28.43
N THR A 168 5.93 2.02 -27.75
CA THR A 168 5.91 0.93 -26.78
C THR A 168 4.50 0.36 -26.73
N THR A 169 4.37 -0.94 -26.98
CA THR A 169 3.14 -1.71 -26.81
C THR A 169 2.94 -2.10 -25.35
N VAL A 170 1.74 -2.54 -24.98
CA VAL A 170 1.46 -3.02 -23.60
C VAL A 170 2.33 -4.25 -23.24
N THR A 171 2.61 -5.13 -24.20
CA THR A 171 3.48 -6.30 -23.98
C THR A 171 4.92 -5.88 -23.70
N GLU A 172 5.44 -4.91 -24.46
CA GLU A 172 6.77 -4.35 -24.21
C GLU A 172 6.83 -3.57 -22.89
N ALA A 173 5.77 -2.84 -22.54
CA ALA A 173 5.66 -2.17 -21.24
C ALA A 173 5.72 -3.16 -20.07
N ILE A 174 5.00 -4.29 -20.16
CA ILE A 174 5.10 -5.39 -19.18
C ILE A 174 6.53 -5.87 -19.07
N ALA A 175 7.21 -6.16 -20.19
CA ALA A 175 8.59 -6.63 -20.18
C ALA A 175 9.55 -5.62 -19.53
N LEU A 176 9.42 -4.33 -19.86
CA LEU A 176 10.22 -3.26 -19.28
C LEU A 176 10.04 -3.15 -17.76
N TYR A 177 8.79 -3.22 -17.28
CA TYR A 177 8.51 -3.16 -15.85
C TYR A 177 9.02 -4.40 -15.12
N GLN A 178 8.84 -5.59 -15.70
CA GLN A 178 9.36 -6.84 -15.14
C GLN A 178 10.90 -6.86 -15.08
N GLU A 179 11.58 -6.34 -16.11
CA GLU A 179 13.04 -6.23 -16.15
C GLU A 179 13.55 -5.26 -15.06
N ALA A 180 12.93 -4.07 -14.94
CA ALA A 180 13.29 -3.10 -13.91
C ALA A 180 13.09 -3.66 -12.49
N CYS A 181 11.99 -4.40 -12.26
CA CYS A 181 11.70 -5.03 -10.97
C CYS A 181 12.62 -6.23 -10.69
N ALA A 182 12.98 -7.01 -11.72
CA ALA A 182 13.90 -8.14 -11.57
C ALA A 182 15.28 -7.69 -11.07
N GLY A 183 15.80 -6.58 -11.61
CA GLY A 183 17.08 -6.00 -11.16
C GLY A 183 17.05 -5.49 -9.71
N ALA A 184 15.85 -5.19 -9.19
CA ALA A 184 15.63 -4.70 -7.83
C ALA A 184 15.64 -5.82 -6.78
N LYS A 185 14.98 -6.95 -7.10
CA LYS A 185 14.61 -8.00 -6.14
C LYS A 185 15.80 -8.63 -5.40
N GLU A 186 16.98 -8.62 -6.02
CA GLU A 186 18.21 -9.11 -5.39
C GLU A 186 18.78 -8.17 -4.31
N LYS A 187 18.25 -6.94 -4.19
CA LYS A 187 18.85 -5.86 -3.39
C LYS A 187 17.86 -5.17 -2.46
N VAL A 188 16.61 -5.02 -2.88
CA VAL A 188 15.59 -4.20 -2.21
C VAL A 188 14.23 -4.89 -2.38
N LYS A 189 13.45 -5.00 -1.30
CA LYS A 189 12.06 -5.47 -1.35
C LYS A 189 11.17 -4.46 -2.06
N LEU A 190 10.17 -4.92 -2.81
CA LEU A 190 9.22 -4.04 -3.50
C LEU A 190 7.83 -4.12 -2.87
N ASN A 191 7.34 -2.97 -2.43
CA ASN A 191 5.98 -2.79 -1.95
C ASN A 191 5.17 -2.14 -3.08
N PHE A 192 4.08 -2.77 -3.51
CA PHE A 192 3.27 -2.27 -4.62
C PHE A 192 1.84 -1.98 -4.18
N GLU A 193 1.29 -0.88 -4.65
CA GLU A 193 -0.13 -0.54 -4.46
C GLU A 193 -0.98 -1.24 -5.51
N ASN A 194 -1.87 -2.14 -5.07
CA ASN A 194 -2.80 -2.87 -5.95
C ASN A 194 -2.16 -3.40 -7.26
N PRO A 195 -1.07 -4.20 -7.19
CA PRO A 195 -0.32 -4.60 -8.38
C PRO A 195 -1.13 -5.50 -9.30
N ASN A 196 -1.03 -5.19 -10.60
CA ASN A 196 -1.45 -6.08 -11.68
C ASN A 196 -0.67 -7.40 -11.65
N ARG A 197 -1.33 -8.48 -12.11
CA ARG A 197 -0.81 -9.86 -12.05
C ARG A 197 0.62 -10.04 -12.58
N TYR A 198 0.99 -9.30 -13.62
CA TYR A 198 2.31 -9.44 -14.24
C TYR A 198 3.47 -9.00 -13.32
N LEU A 199 3.18 -8.32 -12.20
CA LEU A 199 4.16 -7.90 -11.19
C LEU A 199 4.14 -8.72 -9.90
N TRP A 200 3.19 -9.65 -9.71
CA TRP A 200 3.07 -10.44 -8.47
C TRP A 200 4.35 -11.20 -8.11
N LYS A 201 5.08 -11.73 -9.11
CA LYS A 201 6.38 -12.39 -8.92
C LYS A 201 7.43 -11.50 -8.23
N TYR A 202 7.30 -10.19 -8.38
CA TYR A 202 8.24 -9.19 -7.85
C TYR A 202 7.68 -8.45 -6.63
N THR A 203 6.45 -8.75 -6.22
CA THR A 203 5.80 -8.08 -5.09
C THR A 203 6.21 -8.78 -3.80
N ASP A 204 6.86 -8.06 -2.89
CA ASP A 204 7.11 -8.54 -1.51
C ASP A 204 5.96 -8.12 -0.59
N ARG A 205 5.40 -6.92 -0.81
CA ARG A 205 4.22 -6.42 -0.09
C ARG A 205 3.15 -5.90 -1.04
N TYR A 206 1.97 -6.48 -0.96
CA TYR A 206 0.77 -6.00 -1.62
C TYR A 206 0.08 -4.98 -0.71
N LEU A 207 0.13 -3.70 -1.08
CA LEU A 207 -0.53 -2.61 -0.37
C LEU A 207 -1.94 -2.37 -0.93
N GLN A 208 -2.85 -1.94 -0.06
CA GLN A 208 -4.23 -1.59 -0.43
C GLN A 208 -4.95 -2.75 -1.15
N SER A 209 -4.89 -3.96 -0.58
CA SER A 209 -5.57 -5.13 -1.12
C SER A 209 -7.08 -4.91 -1.21
N PRO A 210 -7.74 -5.31 -2.32
CA PRO A 210 -9.17 -5.21 -2.44
C PRO A 210 -9.86 -6.16 -1.46
N VAL A 211 -10.82 -5.63 -0.70
CA VAL A 211 -11.56 -6.33 0.37
C VAL A 211 -13.07 -6.28 0.21
N THR A 212 -13.56 -5.56 -0.79
CA THR A 212 -14.99 -5.42 -1.11
C THR A 212 -15.25 -5.77 -2.56
N THR A 213 -16.50 -6.09 -2.89
CA THR A 213 -16.97 -6.23 -4.28
C THR A 213 -17.71 -4.99 -4.73
N SER A 214 -18.11 -4.97 -6.01
CA SER A 214 -18.99 -3.95 -6.58
C SER A 214 -20.43 -4.03 -6.05
N GLN A 215 -20.76 -5.07 -5.27
CA GLN A 215 -22.09 -5.34 -4.69
C GLN A 215 -23.21 -5.37 -5.73
N HIS A 216 -22.96 -5.97 -6.89
CA HIS A 216 -24.03 -6.16 -7.87
C HIS A 216 -25.10 -7.13 -7.34
N VAL A 217 -26.37 -6.92 -7.70
CA VAL A 217 -27.53 -7.69 -7.19
C VAL A 217 -27.44 -9.20 -7.43
N PHE A 218 -26.61 -9.64 -8.38
CA PHE A 218 -26.36 -11.05 -8.70
C PHE A 218 -25.12 -11.64 -8.00
N GLU A 219 -24.41 -10.86 -7.19
CA GLU A 219 -23.34 -11.34 -6.32
C GLU A 219 -23.95 -11.87 -5.01
N THR A 220 -23.52 -13.05 -4.57
CA THR A 220 -24.01 -13.67 -3.33
C THR A 220 -23.05 -13.40 -2.17
N ASP A 221 -21.93 -14.11 -2.14
CA ASP A 221 -20.90 -14.01 -1.10
C ASP A 221 -19.59 -13.43 -1.65
N THR A 222 -18.89 -12.67 -0.80
CA THR A 222 -17.52 -12.24 -1.09
C THR A 222 -16.55 -13.31 -0.63
N VAL A 223 -15.76 -13.84 -1.57
CA VAL A 223 -14.69 -14.80 -1.28
C VAL A 223 -13.34 -14.10 -1.40
N PRO A 224 -12.42 -14.23 -0.42
CA PRO A 224 -11.08 -13.66 -0.47
C PRO A 224 -10.14 -14.43 -1.41
N PHE A 225 -10.58 -14.64 -2.66
CA PHE A 225 -9.89 -15.49 -3.62
C PHE A 225 -8.46 -15.01 -3.89
N LEU A 226 -8.27 -13.70 -4.04
CA LEU A 226 -6.95 -13.11 -4.26
C LEU A 226 -6.01 -13.40 -3.08
N GLN A 227 -6.49 -13.18 -1.86
CA GLN A 227 -5.71 -13.39 -0.64
C GLN A 227 -5.37 -14.87 -0.43
N MET A 228 -6.31 -15.77 -0.72
CA MET A 228 -6.07 -17.22 -0.67
C MET A 228 -4.99 -17.65 -1.66
N VAL A 229 -5.03 -17.15 -2.90
CA VAL A 229 -4.05 -17.51 -3.95
C VAL A 229 -2.65 -16.96 -3.63
N LEU A 230 -2.57 -15.77 -3.06
CA LEU A 230 -1.30 -15.09 -2.79
C LEU A 230 -0.71 -15.40 -1.40
N ASN A 231 -1.46 -16.09 -0.54
CA ASN A 231 -1.01 -16.43 0.80
C ASN A 231 0.34 -17.18 0.79
N GLY A 232 1.26 -16.75 1.66
CA GLY A 232 2.59 -17.33 1.77
C GLY A 232 3.57 -16.91 0.66
N THR A 233 3.14 -16.12 -0.33
CA THR A 233 4.02 -15.59 -1.39
C THR A 233 4.42 -14.13 -1.19
N MET A 234 3.59 -13.34 -0.49
CA MET A 234 3.82 -11.94 -0.18
C MET A 234 3.04 -11.52 1.07
N GLU A 235 3.46 -10.44 1.71
CA GLU A 235 2.67 -9.79 2.75
C GLU A 235 1.52 -9.01 2.10
N MET A 236 0.33 -9.04 2.69
CA MET A 236 -0.84 -8.35 2.14
C MET A 236 -1.42 -7.40 3.19
N TYR A 237 -1.67 -6.17 2.76
CA TYR A 237 -2.16 -5.10 3.62
C TYR A 237 -3.55 -4.66 3.20
N ALA A 238 -4.44 -4.53 4.18
CA ALA A 238 -5.77 -3.99 4.00
C ALA A 238 -5.73 -2.53 3.49
N PRO A 239 -6.85 -1.99 2.98
CA PRO A 239 -6.99 -0.55 2.78
C PRO A 239 -6.72 0.22 4.06
N TYR A 240 -6.44 1.53 3.93
CA TYR A 240 -6.14 2.36 5.10
C TYR A 240 -7.31 2.38 6.10
N ALA A 241 -7.05 1.93 7.33
CA ALA A 241 -8.06 1.84 8.37
C ALA A 241 -8.67 3.22 8.68
N ASN A 242 -7.87 4.27 8.73
CA ASN A 242 -8.33 5.66 8.91
C ASN A 242 -9.18 6.23 7.75
N PHE A 243 -9.50 5.42 6.73
CA PHE A 243 -10.44 5.69 5.63
C PHE A 243 -11.70 4.81 5.74
N SER A 244 -12.22 4.67 6.95
CA SER A 244 -13.45 3.92 7.27
C SER A 244 -13.34 2.39 7.17
N PHE A 245 -12.14 1.82 7.32
CA PHE A 245 -11.93 0.36 7.34
C PHE A 245 -11.43 -0.11 8.72
N TYR A 246 -12.20 0.21 9.76
CA TYR A 246 -11.80 0.01 11.16
C TYR A 246 -12.94 -0.43 12.07
N THR A 247 -14.15 -0.66 11.54
CA THR A 247 -15.26 -1.18 12.35
C THR A 247 -14.99 -2.63 12.78
N GLN A 248 -15.71 -3.14 13.78
CA GLN A 248 -15.51 -4.53 14.20
C GLN A 248 -15.66 -5.55 13.05
N PRO A 249 -16.67 -5.45 12.15
CA PRO A 249 -16.70 -6.27 10.93
C PRO A 249 -15.50 -6.10 10.00
N ASP A 250 -14.89 -4.91 9.92
CA ASP A 250 -13.69 -4.71 9.10
C ASP A 250 -12.45 -5.35 9.72
N ILE A 251 -12.30 -5.27 11.04
CA ILE A 251 -11.25 -5.98 11.80
C ILE A 251 -11.39 -7.49 11.60
N LEU A 252 -12.60 -8.04 11.75
CA LEU A 252 -12.86 -9.45 11.45
C LEU A 252 -12.60 -9.79 9.99
N ARG A 253 -12.87 -8.87 9.05
CA ARG A 253 -12.54 -9.06 7.63
C ARG A 253 -11.03 -9.11 7.40
N MET A 254 -10.24 -8.31 8.10
CA MET A 254 -8.77 -8.43 8.06
C MET A 254 -8.31 -9.81 8.53
N ILE A 255 -8.93 -10.34 9.58
CA ILE A 255 -8.63 -11.70 10.09
C ILE A 255 -9.08 -12.79 9.11
N ASP A 256 -10.33 -12.73 8.61
CA ASP A 256 -10.85 -13.69 7.62
C ASP A 256 -9.99 -13.68 6.35
N TYR A 257 -9.55 -12.50 5.90
CA TYR A 257 -8.84 -12.38 4.62
C TYR A 257 -7.32 -12.49 4.78
N ASN A 258 -6.84 -12.73 6.02
CA ASN A 258 -5.42 -12.79 6.36
C ASN A 258 -4.63 -11.55 5.88
N LEU A 259 -5.14 -10.36 6.24
CA LEU A 259 -4.57 -9.07 5.88
C LEU A 259 -3.98 -8.38 7.11
N SER A 260 -2.81 -7.78 6.93
CA SER A 260 -2.23 -6.87 7.92
C SER A 260 -2.96 -5.52 7.87
N PRO A 261 -3.20 -4.86 9.01
CA PRO A 261 -3.79 -3.52 9.03
C PRO A 261 -2.81 -2.49 8.45
N SER A 262 -3.34 -1.41 7.88
CA SER A 262 -2.53 -0.32 7.34
C SER A 262 -3.15 1.04 7.66
N PHE A 263 -2.30 2.06 7.76
CA PHE A 263 -2.68 3.44 8.07
C PHE A 263 -1.82 4.40 7.23
N ILE A 264 -2.38 5.55 6.88
CA ILE A 264 -1.62 6.67 6.30
C ILE A 264 -1.66 7.84 7.28
N LEU A 265 -0.49 8.23 7.80
CA LEU A 265 -0.40 9.10 8.97
C LEU A 265 0.44 10.36 8.68
N SER A 266 0.07 11.46 9.31
CA SER A 266 0.81 12.73 9.36
C SER A 266 0.96 13.20 10.80
N MET A 267 1.97 14.02 11.10
CA MET A 267 2.08 14.65 12.41
C MET A 267 1.09 15.80 12.53
N GLU A 268 1.07 16.67 11.52
CA GLU A 268 0.18 17.81 11.49
C GLU A 268 -1.23 17.42 11.03
N PRO A 269 -2.26 18.22 11.37
CA PRO A 269 -3.63 18.01 10.93
C PRO A 269 -3.81 17.93 9.40
N SER A 270 -4.69 17.02 8.96
CA SER A 270 -4.98 16.77 7.53
C SER A 270 -5.55 17.98 6.79
N TYR A 271 -6.17 18.95 7.48
CA TYR A 271 -6.74 20.15 6.85
C TYR A 271 -5.68 21.00 6.13
N HIS A 272 -4.40 20.90 6.50
CA HIS A 272 -3.32 21.54 5.77
C HIS A 272 -3.24 21.04 4.31
N LEU A 273 -3.61 19.78 4.06
CA LEU A 273 -3.63 19.17 2.72
C LEU A 273 -4.88 19.54 1.92
N ALA A 274 -5.92 20.13 2.53
CA ALA A 274 -7.23 20.34 1.90
C ALA A 274 -7.20 21.25 0.65
N SER A 275 -6.16 22.09 0.53
CA SER A 275 -5.94 22.99 -0.63
C SER A 275 -4.92 22.45 -1.63
N THR A 276 -4.52 21.18 -1.50
CA THR A 276 -3.50 20.55 -2.35
C THR A 276 -4.09 19.40 -3.16
N PRO A 277 -3.40 18.87 -4.18
CA PRO A 277 -3.80 17.63 -4.85
C PRO A 277 -3.86 16.40 -3.93
N SER A 278 -3.26 16.48 -2.74
CA SER A 278 -3.36 15.47 -1.69
C SER A 278 -4.58 15.66 -0.78
N ALA A 279 -5.56 16.51 -1.13
CA ALA A 279 -6.77 16.74 -0.34
C ALA A 279 -7.65 15.50 -0.12
N HIS A 280 -7.46 14.45 -0.93
CA HIS A 280 -8.08 13.15 -0.69
C HIS A 280 -7.56 12.50 0.60
N LEU A 281 -6.42 12.93 1.14
CA LEU A 281 -5.89 12.51 2.44
C LEU A 281 -6.50 13.34 3.58
N TYR A 282 -7.82 13.23 3.75
CA TYR A 282 -8.58 14.08 4.69
C TYR A 282 -8.51 13.62 6.16
N SER A 283 -7.87 12.49 6.44
CA SER A 283 -7.91 11.80 7.72
C SER A 283 -6.55 11.15 7.98
N THR A 284 -5.60 11.89 8.57
CA THR A 284 -4.20 11.40 8.70
C THR A 284 -3.51 11.77 10.02
N GLU A 285 -4.03 12.70 10.82
CA GLU A 285 -3.34 13.19 12.02
C GLU A 285 -3.09 12.07 13.04
N PHE A 286 -1.81 11.79 13.33
CA PHE A 286 -1.41 10.64 14.13
C PHE A 286 -2.00 10.67 15.54
N ASP A 287 -2.03 11.83 16.19
CA ASP A 287 -2.55 11.97 17.55
C ASP A 287 -4.04 11.58 17.66
N GLN A 288 -4.81 11.68 16.56
CA GLN A 288 -6.20 11.23 16.50
C GLN A 288 -6.33 9.70 16.33
N TYR A 289 -5.33 9.05 15.74
CA TYR A 289 -5.36 7.64 15.36
C TYR A 289 -4.46 6.73 16.21
N GLU A 290 -3.64 7.28 17.12
CA GLU A 290 -2.71 6.51 17.97
C GLU A 290 -3.43 5.40 18.78
N GLY A 291 -4.63 5.67 19.27
CA GLY A 291 -5.46 4.66 19.96
C GLY A 291 -6.00 3.60 18.99
N LEU A 292 -6.48 4.02 17.83
CA LEU A 292 -7.06 3.12 16.83
C LEU A 292 -6.02 2.18 16.21
N VAL A 293 -4.79 2.66 16.00
CA VAL A 293 -3.67 1.83 15.53
C VAL A 293 -3.46 0.64 16.47
N ASP A 294 -3.46 0.90 17.78
CA ASP A 294 -3.27 -0.09 18.83
C ASP A 294 -4.41 -1.10 18.91
N GLU A 295 -5.65 -0.60 18.88
CA GLU A 295 -6.87 -1.41 18.90
C GLU A 295 -6.95 -2.37 17.71
N VAL A 296 -6.82 -1.82 16.49
CA VAL A 296 -6.91 -2.61 15.25
C VAL A 296 -5.76 -3.62 15.17
N TYR A 297 -4.52 -3.16 15.43
CA TYR A 297 -3.37 -4.06 15.39
C TYR A 297 -3.50 -5.19 16.39
N SER A 298 -3.86 -4.89 17.65
CA SER A 298 -3.92 -5.91 18.71
C SER A 298 -4.93 -7.00 18.38
N GLN A 299 -6.14 -6.65 17.95
CA GLN A 299 -7.17 -7.62 17.60
C GLN A 299 -6.79 -8.48 16.38
N VAL A 300 -6.26 -7.86 15.33
CA VAL A 300 -5.82 -8.61 14.13
C VAL A 300 -4.65 -9.52 14.47
N ASN A 301 -3.65 -9.00 15.19
CA ASN A 301 -2.44 -9.74 15.53
C ASN A 301 -2.71 -10.87 16.54
N GLU A 302 -3.67 -10.72 17.47
CA GLU A 302 -4.07 -11.78 18.39
C GLU A 302 -4.47 -13.06 17.64
N ALA A 303 -5.22 -12.95 16.55
CA ALA A 303 -5.59 -14.08 15.71
C ALA A 303 -4.48 -14.47 14.72
N LEU A 304 -4.00 -13.52 13.91
CA LEU A 304 -3.15 -13.83 12.76
C LEU A 304 -1.71 -14.22 13.13
N SER A 305 -1.17 -13.73 14.25
CA SER A 305 0.18 -14.13 14.70
C SER A 305 0.28 -15.63 14.98
N GLN A 306 -0.83 -16.27 15.34
CA GLN A 306 -0.87 -17.71 15.64
C GLN A 306 -0.80 -18.58 14.38
N VAL A 307 -1.15 -18.05 13.21
CA VAL A 307 -1.10 -18.75 11.92
C VAL A 307 -0.04 -18.18 10.99
N ALA A 308 0.82 -17.28 11.48
CA ALA A 308 1.93 -16.73 10.71
C ALA A 308 2.86 -17.85 10.22
N GLY A 309 3.16 -17.86 8.92
CA GLY A 309 3.97 -18.89 8.28
C GLY A 309 3.23 -20.20 7.94
N TYR A 310 1.94 -20.32 8.29
CA TYR A 310 1.10 -21.44 7.86
C TYR A 310 0.53 -21.15 6.47
N ARG A 311 0.32 -22.21 5.69
CA ARG A 311 -0.37 -22.15 4.41
C ARG A 311 -1.87 -22.17 4.64
N TRP A 312 -2.59 -21.21 4.06
CA TRP A 312 -4.05 -21.22 4.05
C TRP A 312 -4.56 -22.26 3.05
N VAL A 313 -5.19 -23.33 3.54
CA VAL A 313 -5.55 -24.49 2.70
C VAL A 313 -7.04 -24.64 2.44
N LYS A 314 -7.88 -24.06 3.29
CA LYS A 314 -9.33 -24.21 3.20
C LYS A 314 -10.06 -23.04 3.82
N ARG A 315 -11.18 -22.68 3.21
CA ARG A 315 -12.19 -21.79 3.78
C ARG A 315 -13.55 -22.47 3.69
N LYS A 316 -14.35 -22.40 4.76
CA LYS A 316 -15.70 -22.96 4.81
C LYS A 316 -16.64 -21.95 5.48
N VAL A 317 -17.79 -21.71 4.87
CA VAL A 317 -18.92 -21.04 5.53
C VAL A 317 -19.66 -22.10 6.34
N LEU A 318 -19.72 -21.94 7.66
CA LEU A 318 -20.40 -22.88 8.56
C LEU A 318 -21.89 -22.54 8.68
N GLU A 319 -22.18 -21.25 8.81
CA GLU A 319 -23.50 -20.64 8.79
C GLU A 319 -23.36 -19.24 8.16
N ASN A 320 -24.47 -18.60 7.79
CA ASN A 320 -24.44 -17.21 7.34
C ASN A 320 -23.77 -16.32 8.42
N GLY A 321 -22.68 -15.65 8.05
CA GLY A 321 -21.88 -14.85 8.98
C GLY A 321 -20.89 -15.63 9.86
N VAL A 322 -20.77 -16.95 9.73
CA VAL A 322 -19.81 -17.76 10.50
C VAL A 322 -18.85 -18.51 9.58
N ILE A 323 -17.57 -18.17 9.67
CA ILE A 323 -16.52 -18.60 8.75
C ILE A 323 -15.48 -19.44 9.48
N LYS A 324 -14.95 -20.46 8.79
CA LYS A 324 -13.80 -21.24 9.23
C LYS A 324 -12.69 -21.23 8.19
N ASN A 325 -11.52 -20.74 8.57
CA ASN A 325 -10.30 -20.80 7.78
C ASN A 325 -9.34 -21.84 8.38
N THR A 326 -8.83 -22.75 7.55
CA THR A 326 -7.88 -23.80 7.98
C THR A 326 -6.49 -23.50 7.42
N TYR A 327 -5.50 -23.58 8.30
CA TYR A 327 -4.11 -23.29 8.04
C TYR A 327 -3.24 -24.51 8.41
N GLU A 328 -2.27 -24.83 7.57
CA GLU A 328 -1.37 -25.97 7.75
C GLU A 328 0.10 -25.55 7.75
N ASN A 329 0.90 -26.16 8.64
CA ASN A 329 2.36 -26.12 8.59
C ASN A 329 2.92 -27.51 8.89
N GLY A 330 3.29 -28.24 7.84
CA GLY A 330 3.70 -29.64 7.96
C GLY A 330 2.56 -30.53 8.44
N GLN A 331 2.70 -31.10 9.64
CA GLN A 331 1.64 -31.92 10.26
C GLN A 331 0.72 -31.13 11.20
N ASP A 332 1.08 -29.88 11.52
CA ASP A 332 0.29 -29.02 12.40
C ASP A 332 -0.84 -28.33 11.62
N GLU A 333 -2.01 -28.26 12.25
CA GLU A 333 -3.21 -27.63 11.70
C GLU A 333 -3.79 -26.67 12.73
N LYS A 334 -4.13 -25.47 12.25
CA LYS A 334 -4.83 -24.45 13.01
C LYS A 334 -6.06 -23.99 12.26
N GLN A 335 -7.08 -23.59 13.00
CA GLN A 335 -8.33 -23.10 12.46
C GLN A 335 -8.63 -21.74 13.06
N ILE A 336 -8.98 -20.77 12.22
CA ILE A 336 -9.56 -19.50 12.67
C ILE A 336 -11.05 -19.57 12.39
N LEU A 337 -11.84 -19.48 13.47
CA LEU A 337 -13.28 -19.35 13.43
C LEU A 337 -13.62 -17.87 13.57
N ILE A 338 -14.39 -17.31 12.64
CA ILE A 338 -14.78 -15.90 12.62
C ILE A 338 -16.29 -15.81 12.67
N ASN A 339 -16.82 -15.10 13.66
CA ASN A 339 -18.26 -14.89 13.85
C ASN A 339 -18.60 -13.42 13.60
N TYR A 340 -19.24 -13.13 12.48
CA TYR A 340 -19.76 -11.80 12.13
C TYR A 340 -21.16 -11.53 12.69
N THR A 341 -21.78 -12.50 13.35
CA THR A 341 -23.16 -12.36 13.86
C THR A 341 -23.17 -11.71 15.24
N GLU A 342 -24.36 -11.25 15.65
CA GLU A 342 -24.60 -10.67 16.98
C GLU A 342 -24.87 -11.75 18.06
N GLU A 343 -24.86 -13.03 17.68
CA GLU A 343 -25.13 -14.15 18.57
C GLU A 343 -23.90 -15.07 18.71
N PRO A 344 -23.69 -15.72 19.86
CA PRO A 344 -22.61 -16.67 20.02
C PRO A 344 -22.84 -17.91 19.14
N PHE A 345 -21.76 -18.45 18.57
CA PHE A 345 -21.80 -19.68 17.78
C PHE A 345 -21.05 -20.80 18.50
N VAL A 346 -21.63 -22.00 18.54
CA VAL A 346 -20.97 -23.18 19.13
C VAL A 346 -20.41 -24.06 18.03
N TYR A 347 -19.09 -24.24 18.03
CA TYR A 347 -18.39 -25.16 17.15
C TYR A 347 -17.76 -26.29 17.97
N GLU A 348 -18.38 -27.46 17.95
CA GLU A 348 -18.02 -28.62 18.78
C GLU A 348 -18.07 -28.26 20.29
N GLN A 349 -16.92 -28.05 20.93
CA GLN A 349 -16.79 -27.70 22.34
C GLN A 349 -16.40 -26.23 22.58
N ASP A 350 -16.12 -25.49 21.51
CA ASP A 350 -15.71 -24.09 21.56
C ASP A 350 -16.92 -23.18 21.33
N THR A 351 -17.04 -22.13 22.15
CA THR A 351 -18.04 -21.05 21.95
C THR A 351 -17.34 -19.81 21.43
N ILE A 352 -17.74 -19.37 20.24
CA ILE A 352 -17.20 -18.18 19.58
C ILE A 352 -18.17 -17.04 19.87
N ALA A 353 -17.68 -16.01 20.56
CA ALA A 353 -18.48 -14.85 20.92
C ALA A 353 -19.03 -14.12 19.68
N PRO A 354 -20.10 -13.32 19.83
CA PRO A 354 -20.52 -12.39 18.79
C PRO A 354 -19.38 -11.49 18.34
N LEU A 355 -19.33 -11.18 17.05
CA LEU A 355 -18.38 -10.21 16.47
C LEU A 355 -16.92 -10.45 16.87
N SER A 356 -16.49 -11.72 16.93
CA SER A 356 -15.14 -12.10 17.35
C SER A 356 -14.50 -13.15 16.45
N ALA A 357 -13.20 -13.35 16.65
CA ALA A 357 -12.44 -14.45 16.06
C ALA A 357 -11.85 -15.34 17.17
N PHE A 358 -11.76 -16.64 16.91
CA PHE A 358 -11.19 -17.62 17.82
C PHE A 358 -10.24 -18.55 17.07
N VAL A 359 -9.04 -18.76 17.61
CA VAL A 359 -8.04 -19.68 17.04
C VAL A 359 -8.06 -21.01 17.78
N ARG A 360 -8.27 -22.09 17.04
CA ARG A 360 -8.25 -23.45 17.55
C ARG A 360 -7.04 -24.21 17.02
N THR A 361 -6.38 -24.98 17.88
CA THR A 361 -5.27 -25.88 17.52
C THR A 361 -5.72 -27.34 17.44
N GLY A 362 -5.27 -28.07 16.43
CA GLY A 362 -5.47 -29.52 16.29
C GLY A 362 -6.33 -29.91 15.08
N LYS A 363 -6.16 -31.17 14.65
CA LYS A 363 -6.91 -31.76 13.52
C LYS A 363 -8.33 -32.11 13.94
N GLU A 364 -9.26 -32.06 12.98
CA GLU A 364 -10.62 -32.59 13.16
C GLU A 364 -10.54 -34.04 13.68
N VAL A 365 -11.16 -34.31 14.83
CA VAL A 365 -11.44 -35.67 15.28
C VAL A 365 -12.77 -36.04 14.61
N HIS A 366 -12.68 -36.83 13.54
CA HIS A 366 -13.86 -37.34 12.83
C HIS A 366 -14.62 -38.40 13.63
#